data_AF-A0A9N8YQJ8-F1
#
_entry.id   AF-A0A9N8YQJ8-F1
#
_cell.length_a   1.000
_cell.length_b   1.000
_cell.length_c   1.000
_cell.angle_alpha   90.00
_cell.angle_beta   90.00
_cell.angle_gamma   90.00
#
_symmetry.space_group_name_H-M   'P 1'
#
loop_
_entity.id
_entity.type
_entity.pdbx_description
1 polymer ?
#
loop_
_entity_poly.entity_id
_entity_poly.type
_entity_poly.pdbx_seq_one_letter_code
_entity_poly.pdbx_strand_id
1 'polypeptide(L)'
;MDINNRYIYGGSLELLELDVPVILSVLTAADELCLTEIFGYIEDYLLQDFDQLLKHFVQVQTFASQHHHFTKLLAFCVKTMEQDPSIMFEHEDFNLITQETLITLLKCNNLVMREIDLWNKVVGWGRAQDSCLSSMENESWTNENFLTLNSLIQPCIRLINFASINRNDFLERVAPFKQAFNDDFYDQILENYESKPPSNQHQDGIDSVLIDSKHLALICDWLTNDKHVSYQNIPFEFHLLVRGSRNGFGYKVFHELCDLKGPTITILRVHTSGELLGGYNPLNWDSSKKIYYKTNKSFIFSLGDKNLQNTIYSKIKEPDEAIFQYRALGPCFGGGISDLKLYLGFDDAYGCTGNCFKKSYEKSIMKKSKFWVDEYEVFRIIKKIP
;
A
#
# COMPACT_ATOMS: atom_id res chain seq x y z
N MET A 1 10.16 -48.14 6.91
CA MET A 1 10.65 -48.15 8.31
C MET A 1 10.80 -46.70 8.69
N ASP A 2 9.91 -46.19 9.55
CA ASP A 2 9.90 -44.78 9.97
C ASP A 2 11.27 -44.29 10.40
N ILE A 3 11.58 -43.05 10.04
CA ILE A 3 12.80 -42.33 10.43
C ILE A 3 12.97 -42.36 11.96
N ASN A 4 11.86 -42.29 12.71
CA ASN A 4 11.84 -42.45 14.17
C ASN A 4 12.31 -43.83 14.64
N ASN A 5 11.97 -44.91 13.93
CA ASN A 5 12.46 -46.24 14.28
C ASN A 5 13.98 -46.35 14.08
N ARG A 6 14.55 -45.74 13.04
CA ARG A 6 16.02 -45.74 12.86
C ARG A 6 16.74 -44.98 13.97
N TYR A 7 16.19 -43.86 14.44
CA TYR A 7 16.76 -43.13 15.57
C TYR A 7 16.67 -43.93 16.88
N ILE A 8 15.51 -44.53 17.18
CA ILE A 8 15.30 -45.32 18.40
C ILE A 8 16.24 -46.53 18.47
N TYR A 9 16.52 -47.20 17.35
CA TYR A 9 17.35 -48.41 17.33
C TYR A 9 18.83 -48.15 16.98
N GLY A 10 19.19 -46.98 16.45
CA GLY A 10 20.52 -46.70 15.89
C GLY A 10 21.20 -45.41 16.38
N GLY A 11 20.48 -44.50 17.06
CA GLY A 11 21.05 -43.26 17.63
C GLY A 11 21.50 -42.20 16.60
N SER A 12 21.24 -42.41 15.30
CA SER A 12 21.61 -41.49 14.23
C SER A 12 20.39 -41.05 13.43
N LEU A 13 20.23 -39.74 13.24
CA LEU A 13 19.19 -39.12 12.42
C LEU A 13 19.83 -38.46 11.20
N GLU A 14 19.57 -38.97 10.00
CA GLU A 14 20.00 -38.35 8.74
C GLU A 14 18.92 -37.36 8.27
N LEU A 15 19.20 -36.06 8.42
CA LEU A 15 18.31 -34.95 8.01
C LEU A 15 18.69 -34.34 6.65
N LEU A 16 19.85 -34.73 6.13
CA LEU A 16 20.33 -34.28 4.82
C LEU A 16 19.31 -34.69 3.74
N GLU A 17 18.94 -33.74 2.88
CA GLU A 17 18.01 -33.89 1.74
C GLU A 17 16.51 -34.02 2.08
N LEU A 18 16.11 -33.88 3.35
CA LEU A 18 14.69 -33.84 3.72
C LEU A 18 14.10 -32.44 3.53
N ASP A 19 12.87 -32.38 3.01
CA ASP A 19 12.10 -31.16 2.87
C ASP A 19 11.57 -30.66 4.23
N VAL A 20 11.40 -29.35 4.40
CA VAL A 20 10.97 -28.74 5.66
C VAL A 20 9.69 -29.37 6.23
N PRO A 21 8.62 -29.62 5.44
CA PRO A 21 7.41 -30.24 5.97
C PRO A 21 7.64 -31.65 6.52
N VAL A 22 8.55 -32.41 5.89
CA VAL A 22 8.92 -33.75 6.36
C VAL A 22 9.64 -33.65 7.69
N ILE A 23 10.58 -32.70 7.82
CA ILE A 23 11.29 -32.45 9.09
C ILE A 23 10.30 -32.05 10.19
N LEU A 24 9.33 -31.17 9.91
CA LEU A 24 8.30 -30.78 10.88
C LEU A 24 7.46 -31.99 11.33
N SER A 25 7.05 -32.88 10.42
CA SER A 25 6.32 -34.10 10.80
C SER A 25 7.14 -35.06 11.66
N VAL A 26 8.45 -35.17 11.41
CA VAL A 26 9.38 -35.95 12.24
C VAL A 26 9.47 -35.33 13.63
N LEU A 27 9.53 -33.99 13.73
CA LEU A 27 9.54 -33.28 15.00
C LEU A 27 8.24 -33.47 15.79
N THR A 28 7.07 -33.40 15.15
CA THR A 28 5.79 -33.71 15.79
C THR A 28 5.80 -35.12 16.39
N ALA A 29 6.23 -36.11 15.62
CA ALA A 29 6.28 -37.49 16.09
C ALA A 29 7.36 -37.70 17.18
N ALA A 30 8.46 -36.95 17.14
CA ALA A 30 9.48 -36.97 18.19
C ALA A 30 8.97 -36.34 19.51
N ASP A 31 8.13 -35.30 19.43
CA ASP A 31 7.44 -34.69 20.56
C ASP A 31 6.46 -35.67 21.23
N GLU A 32 5.67 -36.38 20.43
CA GLU A 32 4.79 -37.45 20.93
C GLU A 32 5.56 -38.60 21.63
N LEU A 33 6.79 -38.86 21.18
CA LEU A 33 7.67 -39.88 21.76
C LEU A 33 8.57 -39.34 22.88
N CYS A 34 8.38 -38.09 23.29
CA CYS A 34 9.17 -37.41 24.33
C CYS A 34 10.68 -37.38 24.04
N LEU A 35 11.10 -37.39 22.78
CA LEU A 35 12.49 -37.35 22.35
C LEU A 35 13.04 -35.91 22.29
N THR A 36 12.94 -35.18 23.40
CA THR A 36 13.21 -33.72 23.43
C THR A 36 14.69 -33.36 23.20
N GLU A 37 15.60 -34.32 23.33
CA GLU A 37 17.04 -34.12 23.16
C GLU A 37 17.44 -33.69 21.74
N ILE A 38 16.64 -34.02 20.72
CA ILE A 38 16.94 -33.71 19.31
C ILE A 38 16.47 -32.32 18.88
N PHE A 39 15.58 -31.68 19.64
CA PHE A 39 14.90 -30.46 19.19
C PHE A 39 15.86 -29.31 18.94
N GLY A 40 16.79 -29.07 19.87
CA GLY A 40 17.75 -27.97 19.74
C GLY A 40 18.65 -28.10 18.50
N TYR A 41 19.08 -29.33 18.19
CA TYR A 41 19.89 -29.62 17.01
C TYR A 41 19.11 -29.38 15.71
N ILE A 42 17.85 -29.83 15.66
CA ILE A 42 17.02 -29.68 14.47
C ILE A 42 16.60 -28.21 14.26
N GLU A 43 16.31 -27.46 15.33
CA GLU A 43 16.09 -26.01 15.24
C GLU A 43 17.31 -25.31 14.64
N ASP A 44 18.51 -25.61 15.14
CA ASP A 44 19.75 -25.00 14.62
C ASP A 44 20.04 -25.43 13.18
N TYR A 45 19.69 -26.65 12.79
CA TYR A 45 19.78 -27.12 11.41
C TYR A 45 18.83 -26.38 10.48
N LEU A 46 17.56 -26.27 10.85
CA LEU A 46 16.54 -25.56 10.06
C LEU A 46 16.90 -24.08 9.88
N LEU A 47 17.41 -23.43 10.93
CA LEU A 47 17.79 -22.02 10.91
C LEU A 47 19.05 -21.71 10.08
N GLN A 48 19.74 -22.72 9.54
CA GLN A 48 20.85 -22.51 8.61
C GLN A 48 20.38 -22.18 7.18
N ASP A 49 19.16 -22.59 6.81
CA ASP A 49 18.60 -22.38 5.47
C ASP A 49 17.33 -21.50 5.55
N PHE A 50 17.57 -20.19 5.65
CA PHE A 50 16.50 -19.19 5.74
C PHE A 50 15.56 -19.23 4.52
N ASP A 51 16.09 -19.48 3.32
CA ASP A 51 15.28 -19.46 2.10
C ASP A 51 14.28 -20.62 2.06
N GLN A 52 14.67 -21.81 2.53
CA GLN A 52 13.74 -22.94 2.65
C GLN A 52 12.69 -22.70 3.73
N LEU A 53 13.07 -22.11 4.87
CA LEU A 53 12.12 -21.75 5.92
C LEU A 53 11.08 -20.74 5.44
N LEU A 54 11.50 -19.73 4.66
CA LEU A 54 10.58 -18.75 4.10
C LEU A 54 9.62 -19.37 3.08
N LYS A 55 10.03 -20.36 2.27
CA LYS A 55 9.13 -21.07 1.35
C LYS A 55 7.99 -21.80 2.06
N HIS A 56 8.24 -22.28 3.28
CA HIS A 56 7.29 -23.05 4.10
C HIS A 56 6.84 -22.26 5.34
N PHE A 57 6.83 -20.93 5.26
CA PHE A 57 6.71 -20.07 6.45
C PHE A 57 5.43 -20.32 7.25
N VAL A 58 4.28 -20.51 6.58
CA VAL A 58 2.99 -20.75 7.26
C VAL A 58 3.01 -22.06 8.05
N GLN A 59 3.56 -23.13 7.46
CA GLN A 59 3.74 -24.43 8.14
C GLN A 59 4.69 -24.32 9.33
N VAL A 60 5.82 -23.64 9.16
CA VAL A 60 6.81 -23.43 10.23
C VAL A 60 6.21 -22.61 11.37
N GLN A 61 5.49 -21.52 11.06
CA GLN A 61 4.82 -20.68 12.06
C GLN A 61 3.72 -21.43 12.80
N THR A 62 2.91 -22.22 12.07
CA THR A 62 1.84 -23.02 12.66
C THR A 62 2.43 -24.06 13.62
N PHE A 63 3.46 -24.79 13.17
CA PHE A 63 4.17 -25.77 13.99
C PHE A 63 4.78 -25.13 15.25
N ALA A 64 5.56 -24.06 15.09
CA ALA A 64 6.23 -23.40 16.22
C ALA A 64 5.24 -22.79 17.24
N SER A 65 4.05 -22.40 16.80
CA SER A 65 3.00 -21.87 17.69
C SER A 65 2.30 -22.96 18.48
N GLN A 66 2.21 -24.18 17.95
CA GLN A 66 1.58 -25.33 18.60
C GLN A 66 2.53 -26.04 19.56
N HIS A 67 3.85 -25.99 19.32
CA HIS A 67 4.84 -26.72 20.09
C HIS A 67 5.78 -25.76 20.87
N HIS A 68 5.51 -25.58 22.17
CA HIS A 68 6.22 -24.62 23.04
C HIS A 68 7.74 -24.85 23.20
N HIS A 69 8.24 -26.04 22.84
CA HIS A 69 9.65 -26.39 22.93
C HIS A 69 10.51 -25.65 21.87
N PHE A 70 9.93 -25.28 20.73
CA PHE A 70 10.66 -24.72 19.57
C PHE A 70 10.76 -23.19 19.62
N THR A 71 11.42 -22.71 20.68
CA THR A 71 11.50 -21.27 20.97
C THR A 71 12.35 -20.48 19.97
N LYS A 72 13.36 -21.08 19.34
CA LYS A 72 14.21 -20.39 18.34
C LYS A 72 13.45 -20.22 17.03
N LEU A 73 12.73 -21.26 16.59
CA LEU A 73 11.85 -21.18 15.43
C LEU A 73 10.72 -20.17 15.65
N LEU A 74 10.11 -20.16 16.84
CA LEU A 74 9.08 -19.16 17.16
C LEU A 74 9.65 -17.74 17.13
N ALA A 75 10.83 -17.51 17.69
CA ALA A 75 11.50 -16.21 17.66
C ALA A 75 11.84 -15.76 16.23
N PHE A 76 12.25 -16.70 15.36
CA PHE A 76 12.41 -16.44 13.93
C PHE A 76 11.09 -15.99 13.30
N CYS A 77 10.00 -16.74 13.49
CA CYS A 77 8.69 -16.41 12.93
C CYS A 77 8.19 -15.03 13.38
N VAL A 78 8.31 -14.71 14.68
CA VAL A 78 7.92 -13.40 15.22
C VAL A 78 8.74 -12.28 14.58
N LYS A 79 10.07 -12.43 14.52
CA LYS A 79 10.95 -11.41 13.91
C LYS A 79 10.65 -11.20 12.42
N THR A 80 10.37 -12.27 11.69
CA THR A 80 10.00 -12.19 10.26
C THR A 80 8.67 -11.45 10.08
N MET A 81 7.66 -11.75 10.90
CA MET A 81 6.36 -11.04 10.86
C MET A 81 6.45 -9.57 11.30
N GLU A 82 7.36 -9.24 12.22
CA GLU A 82 7.63 -7.83 12.61
C GLU A 82 8.24 -7.02 11.45
N GLN A 83 9.04 -7.67 10.61
CA GLN A 83 9.66 -7.02 9.45
C GLN A 83 8.68 -6.89 8.29
N ASP A 84 7.96 -7.97 7.97
CA ASP A 84 6.99 -7.99 6.89
C ASP A 84 5.87 -9.02 7.17
N PRO A 85 4.72 -8.58 7.68
CA PRO A 85 3.58 -9.48 7.91
C PRO A 85 2.87 -9.89 6.60
N SER A 86 3.17 -9.24 5.46
CA SER A 86 2.51 -9.54 4.18
C SER A 86 2.91 -10.92 3.65
N ILE A 87 4.10 -11.41 4.02
CA ILE A 87 4.63 -12.73 3.63
C ILE A 87 3.64 -13.87 3.90
N MET A 88 2.91 -13.82 5.03
CA MET A 88 1.91 -14.84 5.38
C MET A 88 0.81 -14.96 4.33
N PHE A 89 0.41 -13.84 3.72
CA PHE A 89 -0.66 -13.80 2.75
C PHE A 89 -0.21 -14.23 1.35
N GLU A 90 1.10 -14.27 1.07
CA GLU A 90 1.63 -14.65 -0.25
C GLU A 90 1.61 -16.16 -0.48
N HIS A 91 1.60 -16.97 0.58
CA HIS A 91 1.64 -18.42 0.47
C HIS A 91 0.28 -19.07 0.18
N GLU A 92 0.32 -20.19 -0.54
CA GLU A 92 -0.88 -20.98 -0.90
C GLU A 92 -1.51 -21.68 0.31
N ASP A 93 -0.69 -22.06 1.28
CA ASP A 93 -1.09 -22.73 2.52
C ASP A 93 -1.58 -21.76 3.60
N PHE A 94 -1.68 -20.46 3.31
CA PHE A 94 -2.30 -19.43 4.16
C PHE A 94 -3.67 -19.86 4.71
N ASN A 95 -4.43 -20.64 3.95
CA ASN A 95 -5.75 -21.14 4.35
C ASN A 95 -5.71 -22.08 5.57
N LEU A 96 -4.53 -22.58 5.97
CA LEU A 96 -4.34 -23.48 7.11
C LEU A 96 -4.21 -22.74 8.46
N ILE A 97 -4.04 -21.41 8.45
CA ILE A 97 -3.89 -20.65 9.70
C ILE A 97 -5.18 -20.62 10.50
N THR A 98 -5.06 -20.45 11.81
CA THR A 98 -6.23 -20.30 12.70
C THR A 98 -6.86 -18.92 12.54
N GLN A 99 -8.15 -18.80 12.93
CA GLN A 99 -8.85 -17.52 12.96
C GLN A 99 -8.15 -16.51 13.88
N GLU A 100 -7.57 -16.96 15.00
CA GLU A 100 -6.85 -16.11 15.94
C GLU A 100 -5.58 -15.51 15.31
N THR A 101 -4.84 -16.32 14.54
CA THR A 101 -3.68 -15.85 13.78
C THR A 101 -4.10 -14.85 12.72
N LEU A 102 -5.19 -15.13 11.98
CA LEU A 102 -5.72 -14.20 10.97
C LEU A 102 -6.13 -12.85 11.59
N ILE A 103 -6.84 -12.85 12.71
CA ILE A 103 -7.21 -11.64 13.45
C ILE A 103 -5.97 -10.85 13.89
N THR A 104 -4.92 -11.55 14.34
CA THR A 104 -3.66 -10.93 14.77
C THR A 104 -2.96 -10.25 13.60
N LEU A 105 -2.90 -10.92 12.44
CA LEU A 105 -2.33 -10.37 11.21
C LEU A 105 -3.11 -9.14 10.74
N LEU A 106 -4.44 -9.16 10.76
CA LEU A 106 -5.27 -8.02 10.34
C LEU A 106 -5.14 -6.80 11.27
N LYS A 107 -4.67 -6.98 12.51
CA LYS A 107 -4.41 -5.88 13.47
C LYS A 107 -3.00 -5.31 13.37
N CYS A 108 -2.12 -5.89 12.56
CA CYS A 108 -0.74 -5.44 12.41
C CYS A 108 -0.68 -4.07 11.72
N ASN A 109 -0.22 -3.05 12.45
CA ASN A 109 -0.09 -1.68 11.92
C ASN A 109 0.92 -1.55 10.75
N ASN A 110 1.84 -2.50 10.61
CA ASN A 110 2.86 -2.57 9.56
C ASN A 110 2.42 -3.41 8.33
N LEU A 111 1.16 -3.85 8.26
CA LEU A 111 0.65 -4.63 7.13
C LEU A 111 0.47 -3.77 5.88
N VAL A 112 1.36 -3.97 4.90
CA VAL A 112 1.32 -3.26 3.61
C VAL A 112 0.54 -4.10 2.58
N MET A 113 -0.79 -3.98 2.60
CA MET A 113 -1.66 -4.66 1.63
C MET A 113 -2.88 -3.79 1.31
N ARG A 114 -3.40 -3.85 0.07
CA ARG A 114 -4.65 -3.15 -0.25
C ARG A 114 -5.81 -3.82 0.51
N GLU A 115 -6.71 -3.01 1.03
CA GLU A 115 -7.87 -3.48 1.80
C GLU A 115 -8.80 -4.37 0.98
N ILE A 116 -8.85 -4.15 -0.34
CA ILE A 116 -9.51 -5.10 -1.24
C ILE A 116 -8.81 -6.45 -1.26
N ASP A 117 -7.49 -6.53 -1.34
CA ASP A 117 -6.76 -7.79 -1.38
C ASP A 117 -6.89 -8.54 -0.03
N LEU A 118 -6.89 -7.80 1.09
CA LEU A 118 -7.19 -8.35 2.42
C LEU A 118 -8.58 -8.96 2.47
N TRP A 119 -9.61 -8.27 1.97
CA TRP A 119 -10.95 -8.82 1.85
C TRP A 119 -10.97 -10.16 1.10
N ASN A 120 -10.26 -10.24 -0.03
CA ASN A 120 -10.23 -11.48 -0.80
C ASN A 120 -9.49 -12.61 -0.09
N LYS A 121 -8.42 -12.30 0.65
CA LYS A 121 -7.72 -13.29 1.48
C LYS A 121 -8.60 -13.78 2.63
N VAL A 122 -9.36 -12.89 3.29
CA VAL A 122 -10.30 -13.26 4.36
C VAL A 122 -11.44 -14.13 3.82
N VAL A 123 -12.03 -13.77 2.68
CA VAL A 123 -13.06 -14.59 2.03
C VAL A 123 -12.49 -15.93 1.57
N GLY A 124 -11.31 -15.93 0.97
CA GLY A 124 -10.61 -17.15 0.54
C GLY A 124 -10.35 -18.10 1.70
N TRP A 125 -9.82 -17.57 2.81
CA TRP A 125 -9.63 -18.32 4.05
C TRP A 125 -10.94 -18.87 4.58
N GLY A 126 -12.00 -18.05 4.64
CA GLY A 126 -13.32 -18.47 5.12
C GLY A 126 -13.94 -19.58 4.27
N ARG A 127 -13.76 -19.54 2.94
CA ARG A 127 -14.20 -20.61 2.03
C ARG A 127 -13.44 -21.91 2.26
N ALA A 128 -12.14 -21.82 2.53
CA ALA A 128 -11.29 -22.99 2.76
C ALA A 128 -11.60 -23.72 4.08
N GLN A 129 -12.19 -23.04 5.06
CA GLN A 129 -12.57 -23.67 6.34
C GLN A 129 -13.79 -24.61 6.22
N ASP A 130 -14.57 -24.50 5.15
CA ASP A 130 -15.76 -25.33 4.94
C ASP A 130 -15.70 -26.05 3.57
N SER A 131 -15.80 -27.38 3.61
CA SER A 131 -15.70 -28.22 2.42
C SER A 131 -16.81 -27.96 1.39
N CYS A 132 -18.00 -27.54 1.84
CA CYS A 132 -19.10 -27.20 0.95
C CYS A 132 -18.79 -25.89 0.21
N LEU A 133 -18.34 -24.85 0.94
CA LEU A 133 -18.00 -23.53 0.38
C LEU A 133 -16.79 -23.56 -0.57
N SER A 134 -15.84 -24.46 -0.34
CA SER A 134 -14.66 -24.65 -1.18
C SER A 134 -14.98 -25.15 -2.58
N SER A 135 -16.06 -25.91 -2.75
CA SER A 135 -16.41 -26.61 -4.00
C SER A 135 -17.37 -25.85 -4.92
N MET A 136 -17.99 -24.76 -4.45
CA MET A 136 -19.09 -24.08 -5.13
C MET A 136 -18.69 -22.72 -5.72
N GLU A 137 -19.18 -22.41 -6.92
CA GLU A 137 -19.11 -21.06 -7.50
C GLU A 137 -20.08 -20.11 -6.80
N ASN A 138 -19.69 -18.84 -6.61
CA ASN A 138 -20.46 -17.85 -5.83
C ASN A 138 -21.90 -17.66 -6.32
N GLU A 139 -22.16 -17.84 -7.62
CA GLU A 139 -23.49 -17.71 -8.24
C GLU A 139 -24.47 -18.83 -7.80
N SER A 140 -23.95 -19.93 -7.24
CA SER A 140 -24.73 -21.09 -6.78
C SER A 140 -24.98 -21.12 -5.28
N TRP A 141 -24.55 -20.10 -4.54
CA TRP A 141 -24.65 -20.06 -3.09
C TRP A 141 -26.08 -19.83 -2.62
N THR A 142 -26.53 -20.63 -1.66
CA THR A 142 -27.78 -20.41 -0.95
C THR A 142 -27.58 -19.45 0.23
N ASN A 143 -28.68 -18.94 0.80
CA ASN A 143 -28.62 -18.11 2.01
C ASN A 143 -27.89 -18.82 3.17
N GLU A 144 -28.01 -20.15 3.29
CA GLU A 144 -27.29 -20.92 4.33
C GLU A 144 -25.77 -20.87 4.11
N ASN A 145 -25.30 -20.94 2.86
CA ASN A 145 -23.88 -20.80 2.55
C ASN A 145 -23.31 -19.44 2.99
N PHE A 146 -24.06 -18.36 2.74
CA PHE A 146 -23.65 -17.02 3.16
C PHE A 146 -23.65 -16.87 4.69
N LEU A 147 -24.62 -17.48 5.39
CA LEU A 147 -24.64 -17.49 6.86
C LEU A 147 -23.45 -18.28 7.45
N THR A 148 -23.10 -19.43 6.85
CA THR A 148 -21.92 -20.20 7.25
C THR A 148 -20.66 -19.37 7.07
N LEU A 149 -20.44 -18.78 5.89
CA LEU A 149 -19.30 -17.90 5.63
C LEU A 149 -19.25 -16.75 6.64
N ASN A 150 -20.37 -16.05 6.84
CA ASN A 150 -20.50 -14.96 7.78
C ASN A 150 -20.02 -15.36 9.18
N SER A 151 -20.47 -16.50 9.71
CA SER A 151 -20.06 -16.95 11.05
C SER A 151 -18.55 -17.20 11.17
N LEU A 152 -17.89 -17.61 10.09
CA LEU A 152 -16.44 -17.83 10.03
C LEU A 152 -15.64 -16.52 9.92
N ILE A 153 -16.09 -15.55 9.12
CA ILE A 153 -15.30 -14.35 8.84
C ILE A 153 -15.72 -13.11 9.66
N GLN A 154 -16.84 -13.13 10.37
CA GLN A 154 -17.33 -11.99 11.17
C GLN A 154 -16.28 -11.31 12.05
N PRO A 155 -15.46 -12.04 12.83
CA PRO A 155 -14.42 -11.44 13.66
C PRO A 155 -13.37 -10.66 12.84
N CYS A 156 -13.15 -11.06 11.59
CA CYS A 156 -12.19 -10.48 10.67
C CYS A 156 -12.79 -9.32 9.87
N ILE A 157 -14.07 -9.41 9.49
CA ILE A 157 -14.78 -8.40 8.67
C ILE A 157 -14.62 -7.01 9.28
N ARG A 158 -14.80 -6.86 10.60
CA ARG A 158 -14.76 -5.56 11.28
C ARG A 158 -13.37 -4.92 11.31
N LEU A 159 -12.33 -5.66 10.96
CA LEU A 159 -10.94 -5.19 10.91
C LEU A 159 -10.57 -4.66 9.53
N ILE A 160 -11.42 -4.87 8.52
CA ILE A 160 -11.20 -4.39 7.15
C ILE A 160 -11.78 -2.98 7.02
N ASN A 161 -10.98 -2.05 6.50
CA ASN A 161 -11.42 -0.69 6.26
C ASN A 161 -12.14 -0.58 4.90
N PHE A 162 -13.42 -0.99 4.87
CA PHE A 162 -14.22 -0.92 3.65
C PHE A 162 -14.35 0.48 3.04
N ALA A 163 -14.14 1.56 3.81
CA ALA A 163 -14.19 2.93 3.27
C ALA A 163 -12.99 3.27 2.37
N SER A 164 -11.91 2.48 2.44
CA SER A 164 -10.71 2.60 1.60
C SER A 164 -10.77 1.79 0.30
N ILE A 165 -11.72 0.86 0.21
CA ILE A 165 -11.97 0.07 -1.01
C ILE A 165 -12.66 0.99 -2.03
N ASN A 166 -12.19 0.99 -3.28
CA ASN A 166 -12.83 1.80 -4.30
C ASN A 166 -14.18 1.18 -4.72
N ARG A 167 -15.06 2.01 -5.31
CA ARG A 167 -16.43 1.59 -5.67
C ARG A 167 -16.46 0.40 -6.63
N ASN A 168 -15.55 0.32 -7.61
CA ASN A 168 -15.56 -0.77 -8.58
C ASN A 168 -15.19 -2.09 -7.92
N ASP A 169 -14.08 -2.10 -7.16
CA ASP A 169 -13.66 -3.25 -6.36
C ASP A 169 -14.73 -3.67 -5.35
N PHE A 170 -15.41 -2.70 -4.72
CA PHE A 170 -16.53 -2.97 -3.82
C PHE A 170 -17.68 -3.66 -4.56
N LEU A 171 -18.15 -3.10 -5.68
CA LEU A 171 -19.27 -3.65 -6.45
C LEU A 171 -18.96 -5.02 -7.05
N GLU A 172 -17.72 -5.25 -7.47
CA GLU A 172 -17.31 -6.50 -8.10
C GLU A 172 -17.00 -7.60 -7.09
N ARG A 173 -16.36 -7.29 -5.96
CA ARG A 173 -15.77 -8.29 -5.06
C ARG A 173 -16.36 -8.32 -3.65
N VAL A 174 -16.99 -7.24 -3.19
CA VAL A 174 -17.60 -7.16 -1.85
C VAL A 174 -19.12 -7.30 -1.92
N ALA A 175 -19.77 -6.55 -2.82
CA ALA A 175 -21.23 -6.52 -2.98
C ALA A 175 -21.87 -7.89 -3.31
N PRO A 176 -21.23 -8.82 -4.06
CA PRO A 176 -21.78 -10.16 -4.25
C PRO A 176 -21.97 -10.93 -2.94
N PHE A 177 -21.22 -10.57 -1.89
CA PHE A 177 -21.30 -11.18 -0.57
C PHE A 177 -22.22 -10.42 0.38
N LYS A 178 -23.08 -9.51 -0.10
CA LYS A 178 -24.02 -8.73 0.75
C LYS A 178 -24.73 -9.59 1.79
N GLN A 179 -25.20 -10.78 1.40
CA GLN A 179 -25.94 -11.69 2.28
C GLN A 179 -25.09 -12.29 3.42
N ALA A 180 -23.77 -12.25 3.30
CA ALA A 180 -22.85 -12.64 4.36
C ALA A 180 -22.57 -11.50 5.35
N PHE A 181 -23.18 -10.32 5.20
CA PHE A 181 -23.07 -9.24 6.18
C PHE A 181 -24.32 -9.16 7.04
N ASN A 182 -24.17 -8.62 8.25
CA ASN A 182 -25.31 -8.12 9.01
C ASN A 182 -25.85 -6.86 8.30
N ASP A 183 -27.17 -6.78 8.11
CA ASP A 183 -27.83 -5.69 7.37
C ASP A 183 -27.41 -4.29 7.88
N ASP A 184 -27.47 -4.05 9.19
CA ASP A 184 -27.11 -2.75 9.79
C ASP A 184 -25.64 -2.38 9.54
N PHE A 185 -24.76 -3.38 9.53
CA PHE A 185 -23.33 -3.17 9.26
C PHE A 185 -23.06 -2.97 7.78
N TYR A 186 -23.76 -3.70 6.90
CA TYR A 186 -23.64 -3.52 5.46
C TYR A 186 -24.15 -2.14 5.03
N ASP A 187 -25.25 -1.68 5.61
CA ASP A 187 -25.80 -0.35 5.36
C ASP A 187 -24.81 0.76 5.79
N GLN A 188 -24.15 0.61 6.95
CA GLN A 188 -23.06 1.53 7.34
C GLN A 188 -21.88 1.54 6.35
N ILE A 189 -21.53 0.37 5.79
CA ILE A 189 -20.53 0.32 4.73
C ILE A 189 -21.06 1.08 3.52
N LEU A 190 -22.29 0.82 3.11
CA LEU A 190 -22.94 1.39 1.94
C LEU A 190 -23.09 2.92 2.03
N GLU A 191 -23.31 3.46 3.23
CA GLU A 191 -23.31 4.91 3.48
C GLU A 191 -22.01 5.57 3.00
N ASN A 192 -20.85 4.91 3.09
CA ASN A 192 -19.59 5.44 2.57
C ASN A 192 -19.58 5.60 1.04
N TYR A 193 -20.45 4.86 0.35
CA TYR A 193 -20.61 4.83 -1.10
C TYR A 193 -21.87 5.58 -1.59
N GLU A 194 -22.80 5.91 -0.69
CA GLU A 194 -24.05 6.64 -0.97
C GLU A 194 -24.02 8.11 -0.52
N SER A 195 -23.32 8.45 0.57
CA SER A 195 -23.40 9.77 1.22
C SER A 195 -22.25 10.74 0.89
N LYS A 196 -21.34 10.38 -0.01
CA LYS A 196 -20.37 11.32 -0.57
C LYS A 196 -20.95 11.94 -1.86
N PRO A 197 -21.16 13.28 -1.95
CA PRO A 197 -21.37 13.91 -3.25
C PRO A 197 -20.19 13.52 -4.14
N PRO A 198 -20.37 13.34 -5.47
CA PRO A 198 -19.40 12.68 -6.33
C PRO A 198 -18.06 13.43 -6.25
N SER A 199 -17.19 12.91 -5.39
CA SER A 199 -15.78 13.24 -5.37
C SER A 199 -15.17 12.27 -6.36
N ASN A 200 -15.31 12.63 -7.63
CA ASN A 200 -14.59 12.10 -8.77
C ASN A 200 -14.28 10.60 -8.68
N GLN A 201 -15.30 9.86 -9.09
CA GLN A 201 -15.24 8.49 -9.55
C GLN A 201 -13.94 8.25 -10.33
N HIS A 202 -13.30 7.09 -10.11
CA HIS A 202 -12.35 6.48 -11.05
C HIS A 202 -13.07 6.15 -12.36
N GLN A 203 -13.49 7.18 -13.11
CA GLN A 203 -14.16 7.04 -14.40
C GLN A 203 -13.25 7.35 -15.60
N ASP A 204 -12.03 7.85 -15.37
CA ASP A 204 -11.20 8.38 -16.48
C ASP A 204 -9.78 7.81 -16.57
N GLY A 205 -9.51 6.63 -15.99
CA GLY A 205 -8.24 5.91 -16.20
C GLY A 205 -7.00 6.52 -15.52
N ILE A 206 -7.15 7.43 -14.56
CA ILE A 206 -6.06 7.91 -13.69
C ILE A 206 -6.20 7.37 -12.25
N ASP A 207 -5.09 6.88 -11.70
CA ASP A 207 -4.96 6.51 -10.28
C ASP A 207 -4.68 7.77 -9.43
N SER A 208 -5.72 8.57 -9.17
CA SER A 208 -5.65 9.77 -8.32
C SER A 208 -6.85 9.87 -7.39
N VAL A 209 -6.61 10.29 -6.14
CA VAL A 209 -7.67 10.69 -5.18
C VAL A 209 -7.84 12.20 -5.08
N LEU A 210 -6.99 12.98 -5.76
CA LEU A 210 -6.98 14.44 -5.74
C LEU A 210 -7.60 15.06 -7.00
N ILE A 211 -7.40 14.44 -8.16
CA ILE A 211 -7.75 15.00 -9.45
C ILE A 211 -8.48 14.00 -10.36
N ASP A 212 -9.14 14.53 -11.38
CA ASP A 212 -9.84 13.79 -12.43
C ASP A 212 -9.28 14.14 -13.83
N SER A 213 -9.92 13.63 -14.89
CA SER A 213 -9.52 13.93 -16.27
C SER A 213 -9.61 15.39 -16.67
N LYS A 214 -10.51 16.17 -16.08
CA LYS A 214 -10.65 17.60 -16.40
C LYS A 214 -9.45 18.38 -15.87
N HIS A 215 -9.02 18.05 -14.65
CA HIS A 215 -7.78 18.60 -14.09
C HIS A 215 -6.57 18.20 -14.93
N LEU A 216 -6.50 16.94 -15.38
CA LEU A 216 -5.40 16.48 -16.25
C LEU A 216 -5.40 17.19 -17.60
N ALA A 217 -6.55 17.38 -18.23
CA ALA A 217 -6.68 18.10 -19.49
C ALA A 217 -6.12 19.52 -19.36
N LEU A 218 -6.49 20.23 -18.28
CA LEU A 218 -5.97 21.55 -17.96
C LEU A 218 -4.44 21.55 -17.73
N ILE A 219 -3.93 20.58 -16.98
CA ILE A 219 -2.48 20.41 -16.79
C ILE A 219 -1.79 20.14 -18.13
N CYS A 220 -2.40 19.34 -19.01
CA CYS A 220 -1.86 19.02 -20.32
C CYS A 220 -1.83 20.24 -21.23
N ASP A 221 -2.84 21.12 -21.19
CA ASP A 221 -2.82 22.43 -21.87
C ASP A 221 -1.57 23.22 -21.48
N TRP A 222 -1.24 23.23 -20.18
CA TRP A 222 -0.04 23.91 -19.68
C TRP A 222 1.26 23.24 -20.10
N LEU A 223 1.29 21.91 -20.22
CA LEU A 223 2.47 21.14 -20.64
C LEU A 223 2.76 21.28 -22.15
N THR A 224 1.72 21.30 -22.98
CA THR A 224 1.84 21.40 -24.44
C THR A 224 1.91 22.84 -24.93
N ASN A 225 1.51 23.83 -24.11
CA ASN A 225 1.10 25.16 -24.56
C ASN A 225 0.02 25.11 -25.67
N ASP A 226 -0.74 24.01 -25.74
CA ASP A 226 -1.91 23.91 -26.61
C ASP A 226 -3.12 24.48 -25.89
N LYS A 227 -4.04 25.08 -26.63
CA LYS A 227 -5.32 25.50 -26.09
C LYS A 227 -6.31 24.44 -26.51
N HIS A 228 -6.92 23.74 -25.55
CA HIS A 228 -8.01 22.78 -25.75
C HIS A 228 -7.61 21.30 -25.91
N VAL A 229 -6.70 20.80 -25.08
CA VAL A 229 -6.57 19.36 -24.83
C VAL A 229 -7.90 18.84 -24.31
N SER A 230 -8.50 17.91 -25.05
CA SER A 230 -9.72 17.23 -24.63
C SER A 230 -9.38 16.23 -23.52
N TYR A 231 -10.20 16.19 -22.47
CA TYR A 231 -10.11 15.16 -21.43
C TYR A 231 -10.33 13.73 -21.98
N GLN A 232 -10.92 13.60 -23.17
CA GLN A 232 -11.08 12.33 -23.88
C GLN A 232 -9.80 11.91 -24.64
N ASN A 233 -8.84 12.81 -24.85
CA ASN A 233 -7.62 12.54 -25.60
C ASN A 233 -6.40 13.18 -24.93
N ILE A 234 -6.00 12.59 -23.80
CA ILE A 234 -4.85 13.05 -23.01
C ILE A 234 -3.54 12.59 -23.68
N PRO A 235 -2.63 13.51 -24.07
CA PRO A 235 -1.41 13.20 -24.83
C PRO A 235 -0.25 12.68 -23.96
N PHE A 236 -0.47 12.57 -22.65
CA PHE A 236 0.50 12.04 -21.69
C PHE A 236 -0.10 10.88 -20.91
N GLU A 237 0.79 10.02 -20.40
CA GLU A 237 0.50 9.08 -19.35
C GLU A 237 0.99 9.63 -18.02
N PHE A 238 0.17 9.46 -16.99
CA PHE A 238 0.44 9.87 -15.62
C PHE A 238 0.57 8.61 -14.76
N HIS A 239 1.78 8.25 -14.39
CA HIS A 239 2.04 7.08 -13.55
C HIS A 239 2.24 7.56 -12.11
N LEU A 240 1.35 7.17 -11.20
CA LEU A 240 1.46 7.52 -9.79
C LEU A 240 2.75 6.93 -9.20
N LEU A 241 3.60 7.78 -8.63
CA LEU A 241 4.82 7.36 -7.93
C LEU A 241 4.59 7.28 -6.42
N VAL A 242 3.90 8.28 -5.86
CA VAL A 242 3.69 8.42 -4.42
C VAL A 242 2.29 8.98 -4.18
N ARG A 243 1.59 8.41 -3.20
CA ARG A 243 0.41 8.99 -2.55
C ARG A 243 0.64 9.01 -1.05
N GLY A 244 0.49 10.16 -0.40
CA GLY A 244 0.75 10.34 1.03
C GLY A 244 -0.04 9.37 1.91
N SER A 245 -1.34 9.22 1.68
CA SER A 245 -2.18 8.26 2.43
C SER A 245 -1.81 6.78 2.22
N ARG A 246 -1.12 6.45 1.12
CA ARG A 246 -0.72 5.07 0.79
C ARG A 246 0.71 4.75 1.22
N ASN A 247 1.62 5.69 1.01
CA ASN A 247 3.06 5.47 1.14
C ASN A 247 3.67 6.19 2.34
N GLY A 248 2.92 7.08 2.99
CA GLY A 248 3.41 7.91 4.09
C GLY A 248 3.84 9.30 3.65
N PHE A 249 4.10 10.15 4.64
CA PHE A 249 4.45 11.56 4.47
C PHE A 249 5.92 11.83 4.77
N GLY A 250 6.76 10.79 4.81
CA GLY A 250 8.20 10.91 5.03
C GLY A 250 8.98 11.33 3.79
N TYR A 251 10.01 12.17 3.95
CA TYR A 251 10.85 12.59 2.81
C TYR A 251 11.64 11.42 2.20
N LYS A 252 11.93 10.37 2.99
CA LYS A 252 12.63 9.16 2.53
C LYS A 252 11.82 8.45 1.46
N VAL A 253 10.54 8.22 1.73
CA VAL A 253 9.57 7.63 0.81
C VAL A 253 9.52 8.42 -0.50
N PHE A 254 9.42 9.75 -0.40
CA PHE A 254 9.43 10.60 -1.59
C PHE A 254 10.68 10.38 -2.44
N HIS A 255 11.87 10.38 -1.85
CA HIS A 255 13.12 10.21 -2.59
C HIS A 255 13.30 8.78 -3.14
N GLU A 256 12.94 7.75 -2.37
CA GLU A 256 13.00 6.35 -2.83
C GLU A 256 12.12 6.11 -4.07
N LEU A 257 10.95 6.75 -4.11
CA LEU A 257 9.97 6.53 -5.18
C LEU A 257 10.07 7.55 -6.32
N CYS A 258 10.52 8.78 -6.08
CA CYS A 258 10.53 9.86 -7.08
C CYS A 258 11.90 10.20 -7.66
N ASP A 259 13.01 9.89 -6.99
CA ASP A 259 14.32 10.24 -7.52
C ASP A 259 14.60 9.50 -8.84
N LEU A 260 15.19 10.22 -9.79
CA LEU A 260 15.61 9.73 -11.11
C LEU A 260 14.47 9.15 -11.98
N LYS A 261 13.20 9.48 -11.70
CA LYS A 261 12.04 9.00 -12.49
C LYS A 261 11.69 9.85 -13.72
N GLY A 262 12.41 10.91 -14.00
CA GLY A 262 12.13 11.85 -15.09
C GLY A 262 11.16 12.96 -14.67
N PRO A 263 10.47 13.59 -15.65
CA PRO A 263 9.53 14.67 -15.38
C PRO A 263 8.38 14.23 -14.47
N THR A 264 8.08 15.05 -13.46
CA THR A 264 7.00 14.77 -12.50
C THR A 264 6.07 15.95 -12.32
N ILE A 265 4.82 15.67 -11.98
CA ILE A 265 3.90 16.66 -11.42
C ILE A 265 3.54 16.28 -9.99
N THR A 266 3.61 17.26 -9.10
CA THR A 266 3.17 17.17 -7.71
C THR A 266 1.84 17.86 -7.57
N ILE A 267 0.89 17.23 -6.87
CA ILE A 267 -0.41 17.77 -6.53
C ILE A 267 -0.64 17.52 -5.04
N LEU A 268 -1.20 18.49 -4.33
CA LEU A 268 -1.49 18.37 -2.90
C LEU A 268 -2.81 19.04 -2.54
N ARG A 269 -3.43 18.58 -1.45
CA ARG A 269 -4.60 19.21 -0.84
C ARG A 269 -4.23 19.88 0.48
N VAL A 270 -4.56 21.15 0.59
CA VAL A 270 -4.38 21.93 1.83
C VAL A 270 -5.46 21.56 2.85
N HIS A 271 -5.07 21.15 4.07
CA HIS A 271 -5.96 20.65 5.13
C HIS A 271 -7.14 21.59 5.44
N THR A 272 -6.87 22.87 5.62
CA THR A 272 -7.89 23.82 6.10
C THR A 272 -8.80 24.36 5.00
N SER A 273 -8.29 24.49 3.77
CA SER A 273 -9.02 25.14 2.67
C SER A 273 -9.53 24.16 1.62
N GLY A 274 -9.00 22.93 1.59
CA GLY A 274 -9.25 21.98 0.52
C GLY A 274 -8.66 22.40 -0.83
N GLU A 275 -7.90 23.49 -0.90
CA GLU A 275 -7.30 23.99 -2.13
C GLU A 275 -6.30 22.96 -2.68
N LEU A 276 -6.39 22.72 -3.99
CA LEU A 276 -5.44 21.88 -4.71
C LEU A 276 -4.32 22.71 -5.30
N LEU A 277 -3.11 22.49 -4.81
CA LEU A 277 -1.89 23.17 -5.25
C LEU A 277 -0.95 22.17 -5.90
N GLY A 278 -0.01 22.66 -6.71
CA GLY A 278 0.96 21.76 -7.32
C GLY A 278 2.05 22.44 -8.11
N GLY A 279 2.94 21.61 -8.65
CA GLY A 279 4.06 22.06 -9.45
C GLY A 279 4.58 20.97 -10.38
N TYR A 280 5.05 21.41 -11.55
CA TYR A 280 5.66 20.57 -12.56
C TYR A 280 7.19 20.72 -12.52
N ASN A 281 7.88 19.60 -12.34
CA ASN A 281 9.33 19.48 -12.47
C ASN A 281 9.66 18.76 -13.79
N PRO A 282 10.23 19.44 -14.79
CA PRO A 282 10.64 18.83 -16.06
C PRO A 282 11.95 18.03 -15.98
N LEU A 283 12.62 18.03 -14.82
CA LEU A 283 13.90 17.38 -14.56
C LEU A 283 13.71 16.19 -13.60
N ASN A 284 14.79 15.45 -13.34
CA ASN A 284 14.82 14.47 -12.25
C ASN A 284 14.83 15.14 -10.88
N TRP A 285 14.22 14.49 -9.89
CA TRP A 285 14.62 14.65 -8.49
C TRP A 285 15.89 13.84 -8.23
N ASP A 286 16.78 14.38 -7.39
CA ASP A 286 18.07 13.81 -7.02
C ASP A 286 18.48 14.30 -5.62
N SER A 287 18.31 13.41 -4.63
CA SER A 287 18.68 13.67 -3.23
C SER A 287 20.18 13.65 -2.94
N SER A 288 21.05 13.35 -3.92
CA SER A 288 22.49 13.23 -3.69
C SER A 288 23.18 14.54 -3.29
N LYS A 289 22.59 15.69 -3.66
CA LYS A 289 23.15 17.01 -3.43
C LYS A 289 22.10 17.99 -2.95
N LYS A 290 22.55 19.02 -2.23
CA LYS A 290 21.75 20.19 -1.85
C LYS A 290 21.99 21.31 -2.85
N ILE A 291 21.18 21.41 -3.90
CA ILE A 291 21.43 22.33 -5.02
C ILE A 291 20.13 22.81 -5.70
N TYR A 292 20.23 23.91 -6.44
CA TYR A 292 19.21 24.38 -7.37
C TYR A 292 19.46 23.83 -8.77
N TYR A 293 18.40 23.36 -9.41
CA TYR A 293 18.42 22.97 -10.81
C TYR A 293 17.71 24.00 -11.68
N LYS A 294 18.41 24.39 -12.75
CA LYS A 294 17.96 25.40 -13.69
C LYS A 294 16.93 24.83 -14.67
N THR A 295 15.78 25.48 -14.83
CA THR A 295 14.86 25.19 -15.93
C THR A 295 13.92 26.35 -16.23
N ASN A 296 13.56 26.52 -17.51
CA ASN A 296 12.55 27.47 -17.97
C ASN A 296 11.18 26.80 -18.25
N LYS A 297 11.05 25.50 -18.01
CA LYS A 297 9.84 24.71 -18.29
C LYS A 297 9.02 24.38 -17.05
N SER A 298 9.53 24.69 -15.86
CA SER A 298 8.77 24.47 -14.61
C SER A 298 7.66 25.50 -14.46
N PHE A 299 6.56 25.07 -13.84
CA PHE A 299 5.47 25.93 -13.43
C PHE A 299 4.87 25.41 -12.12
N ILE A 300 4.23 26.31 -11.38
CA ILE A 300 3.40 25.97 -10.22
C ILE A 300 1.97 26.44 -10.46
N PHE A 301 1.02 25.85 -9.74
CA PHE A 301 -0.38 26.13 -9.96
C PHE A 301 -1.27 25.98 -8.72
N SER A 302 -2.44 26.59 -8.82
CA SER A 302 -3.63 26.29 -8.03
C SER A 302 -4.75 25.87 -8.99
N LEU A 303 -5.41 24.75 -8.72
CA LEU A 303 -6.46 24.21 -9.61
C LEU A 303 -7.84 24.86 -9.42
N GLY A 304 -7.95 25.82 -8.50
CA GLY A 304 -9.20 26.55 -8.30
C GLY A 304 -10.27 25.72 -7.60
N ASP A 305 -11.54 26.00 -7.91
CA ASP A 305 -12.67 25.24 -7.36
C ASP A 305 -13.01 23.99 -8.20
N LYS A 306 -14.07 23.26 -7.80
CA LYS A 306 -14.53 22.04 -8.49
C LYS A 306 -14.86 22.24 -9.99
N ASN A 307 -15.14 23.48 -10.40
CA ASN A 307 -15.43 23.83 -11.79
C ASN A 307 -14.22 24.43 -12.51
N LEU A 308 -13.01 24.31 -11.93
CA LEU A 308 -11.76 24.89 -12.42
C LEU A 308 -11.83 26.42 -12.57
N GLN A 309 -12.73 27.08 -11.83
CA GLN A 309 -12.73 28.54 -11.76
C GLN A 309 -11.67 29.00 -10.80
N ASN A 310 -11.11 30.20 -11.05
CA ASN A 310 -10.03 30.78 -10.26
C ASN A 310 -8.74 29.95 -10.26
N THR A 311 -8.50 29.18 -11.33
CA THR A 311 -7.22 28.51 -11.56
C THR A 311 -6.09 29.53 -11.67
N ILE A 312 -4.94 29.20 -11.10
CA ILE A 312 -3.72 30.00 -11.19
C ILE A 312 -2.67 29.15 -11.87
N TYR A 313 -2.21 29.62 -13.02
CA TYR A 313 -1.04 29.08 -13.71
C TYR A 313 0.11 30.10 -13.61
N SER A 314 1.23 29.65 -13.02
CA SER A 314 2.37 30.49 -12.68
C SER A 314 3.66 29.89 -13.25
N LYS A 315 4.21 30.51 -14.30
CA LYS A 315 5.44 30.03 -14.93
C LYS A 315 6.66 30.44 -14.11
N ILE A 316 7.74 29.69 -14.27
CA ILE A 316 9.04 30.08 -13.70
C ILE A 316 9.50 31.40 -14.32
N LYS A 317 9.87 32.36 -13.46
CA LYS A 317 10.43 33.66 -13.84
C LYS A 317 11.95 33.70 -13.66
N GLU A 318 12.47 33.05 -12.62
CA GLU A 318 13.90 32.99 -12.30
C GLU A 318 14.42 31.55 -12.51
N PRO A 319 14.89 31.19 -13.73
CA PRO A 319 15.17 29.81 -14.09
C PRO A 319 16.25 29.15 -13.24
N ASP A 320 17.23 29.92 -12.77
CA ASP A 320 18.38 29.40 -11.98
C ASP A 320 17.98 28.91 -10.58
N GLU A 321 16.79 29.29 -10.10
CA GLU A 321 16.26 28.89 -8.80
C GLU A 321 15.00 28.01 -8.92
N ALA A 322 14.75 27.42 -10.09
CA ALA A 322 13.47 26.78 -10.40
C ALA A 322 13.14 25.59 -9.49
N ILE A 323 14.05 24.63 -9.36
CA ILE A 323 13.82 23.42 -8.57
C ILE A 323 14.89 23.33 -7.50
N PHE A 324 14.49 23.30 -6.24
CA PHE A 324 15.41 23.07 -5.14
C PHE A 324 15.37 21.60 -4.74
N GLN A 325 16.53 20.98 -4.52
CA GLN A 325 16.60 19.57 -4.12
C GLN A 325 17.45 19.43 -2.89
N TYR A 326 16.97 18.64 -1.93
CA TYR A 326 17.68 18.33 -0.71
C TYR A 326 17.06 17.08 -0.08
N ARG A 327 17.90 16.11 0.30
CA ARG A 327 17.52 14.81 0.85
C ARG A 327 16.55 14.78 2.04
N ALA A 328 16.30 15.92 2.69
CA ALA A 328 15.43 16.04 3.87
C ALA A 328 14.22 16.95 3.59
N LEU A 329 13.81 17.06 2.33
CA LEU A 329 12.64 17.82 1.89
C LEU A 329 11.88 17.02 0.84
N GLY A 330 10.59 17.30 0.71
CA GLY A 330 9.81 16.84 -0.43
C GLY A 330 9.98 17.75 -1.65
N PRO A 331 8.98 17.76 -2.54
CA PRO A 331 8.96 18.64 -3.70
C PRO A 331 9.16 20.12 -3.31
N CYS A 332 10.13 20.77 -3.96
CA CYS A 332 10.43 22.19 -3.76
C CYS A 332 10.60 22.92 -5.09
N PHE A 333 9.75 23.92 -5.29
CA PHE A 333 9.70 24.81 -6.44
C PHE A 333 10.05 26.23 -6.00
N GLY A 334 11.12 26.79 -6.53
CA GLY A 334 11.56 28.17 -6.27
C GLY A 334 12.66 28.31 -5.22
N GLY A 335 13.30 29.48 -5.22
CA GLY A 335 14.47 29.80 -4.41
C GLY A 335 14.19 30.29 -2.99
N GLY A 336 15.17 30.14 -2.10
CA GLY A 336 15.12 30.65 -0.72
C GLY A 336 13.92 30.14 0.09
N ILE A 337 13.02 31.06 0.43
CA ILE A 337 11.71 30.75 1.01
C ILE A 337 10.78 30.44 -0.17
N SER A 338 10.87 29.22 -0.69
CA SER A 338 10.31 28.77 -1.98
C SER A 338 8.83 29.09 -2.23
N ASP A 339 8.48 29.24 -3.52
CA ASP A 339 7.12 29.48 -4.01
C ASP A 339 6.16 28.33 -3.76
N LEU A 340 6.65 27.09 -3.76
CA LEU A 340 5.92 25.93 -3.24
C LEU A 340 6.93 24.94 -2.68
N LYS A 341 6.84 24.65 -1.38
CA LYS A 341 7.77 23.75 -0.70
C LYS A 341 7.06 22.86 0.29
N LEU A 342 7.32 21.55 0.19
CA LEU A 342 6.79 20.53 1.07
C LEU A 342 7.86 20.08 2.09
N TYR A 343 7.51 20.18 3.36
CA TYR A 343 8.24 19.62 4.49
C TYR A 343 7.57 18.30 4.86
N LEU A 344 8.14 17.23 4.30
CA LEU A 344 7.78 15.86 4.61
C LEU A 344 8.46 15.45 5.93
N GLY A 345 7.74 14.73 6.79
CA GLY A 345 8.17 14.34 8.14
C GLY A 345 9.43 13.48 8.17
N PHE A 346 10.07 13.39 9.34
CA PHE A 346 11.20 12.46 9.56
C PHE A 346 10.71 11.01 9.70
N ASP A 347 9.47 10.85 10.15
CA ASP A 347 8.65 9.65 10.21
C ASP A 347 7.18 10.02 9.89
N ASP A 348 6.30 9.03 9.80
CA ASP A 348 4.87 9.25 9.52
C ASP A 348 4.11 9.95 10.66
N ALA A 349 4.73 10.14 11.83
CA ALA A 349 4.07 10.74 12.99
C ALA A 349 3.97 12.28 12.91
N TYR A 350 4.81 12.93 12.10
CA TYR A 350 4.88 14.41 12.03
C TYR A 350 4.05 15.07 10.91
N GLY A 351 3.28 14.28 10.15
CA GLY A 351 2.43 14.79 9.06
C GLY A 351 3.21 15.55 7.98
N CYS A 352 2.51 16.31 7.15
CA CYS A 352 3.11 17.11 6.08
C CYS A 352 2.70 18.58 6.22
N THR A 353 3.70 19.47 6.14
CA THR A 353 3.47 20.92 6.09
C THR A 353 4.06 21.50 4.83
N GLY A 354 3.58 22.67 4.43
CA GLY A 354 4.10 23.35 3.26
C GLY A 354 4.21 24.86 3.47
N ASN A 355 5.09 25.46 2.66
CA ASN A 355 5.23 26.90 2.56
C ASN A 355 5.03 27.36 1.11
N CYS A 356 4.44 28.54 0.94
CA CYS A 356 4.20 29.17 -0.35
C CYS A 356 4.51 30.67 -0.26
N PHE A 357 5.67 31.09 -0.75
CA PHE A 357 6.08 32.50 -0.78
C PHE A 357 6.54 32.86 -2.18
N LYS A 358 5.80 33.76 -2.83
CA LYS A 358 6.10 34.16 -4.21
C LYS A 358 7.49 34.82 -4.32
N LYS A 359 8.39 34.21 -5.08
CA LYS A 359 9.76 34.68 -5.33
C LYS A 359 10.18 34.41 -6.77
N SER A 360 10.32 33.13 -7.14
CA SER A 360 10.93 32.68 -8.40
C SER A 360 9.90 32.44 -9.51
N TYR A 361 8.60 32.35 -9.19
CA TYR A 361 7.51 32.19 -10.16
C TYR A 361 6.69 33.48 -10.34
N GLU A 362 6.00 33.60 -11.48
CA GLU A 362 5.32 34.83 -11.89
C GLU A 362 4.22 35.30 -10.92
N LYS A 363 3.43 34.37 -10.41
CA LYS A 363 2.21 34.60 -9.60
C LYS A 363 2.27 33.80 -8.29
N SER A 364 1.67 34.36 -7.25
CA SER A 364 1.39 33.61 -6.02
C SER A 364 0.24 32.65 -6.28
N ILE A 365 0.37 31.39 -5.84
CA ILE A 365 -0.69 30.37 -5.97
C ILE A 365 -1.54 30.24 -4.70
N MET A 366 -1.13 30.88 -3.60
CA MET A 366 -1.84 30.88 -2.33
C MET A 366 -1.78 32.27 -1.68
N LYS A 367 -2.79 32.61 -0.87
CA LYS A 367 -2.81 33.85 -0.06
C LYS A 367 -2.04 33.70 1.26
N LYS A 368 -2.16 32.54 1.92
CA LYS A 368 -1.41 32.22 3.15
C LYS A 368 -0.10 31.55 2.80
N SER A 369 0.94 31.81 3.59
CA SER A 369 2.29 31.36 3.23
C SER A 369 2.75 30.08 3.90
N LYS A 370 1.97 29.55 4.87
CA LYS A 370 2.24 28.26 5.54
C LYS A 370 0.93 27.47 5.67
N PHE A 371 1.01 26.16 5.54
CA PHE A 371 -0.16 25.29 5.57
C PHE A 371 0.16 23.85 5.97
N TRP A 372 -0.87 23.12 6.37
CA TRP A 372 -0.85 21.67 6.55
C TRP A 372 -1.40 20.99 5.31
N VAL A 373 -0.92 19.77 5.04
CA VAL A 373 -1.27 18.98 3.86
C VAL A 373 -2.03 17.74 4.30
N ASP A 374 -3.22 17.55 3.74
CA ASP A 374 -4.02 16.34 3.95
C ASP A 374 -3.51 15.15 3.16
N GLU A 375 -3.07 15.45 1.94
CA GLU A 375 -2.75 14.47 0.93
C GLU A 375 -1.86 15.12 -0.11
N TYR A 376 -0.92 14.35 -0.65
CA TYR A 376 -0.15 14.72 -1.82
C TYR A 376 0.06 13.51 -2.72
N GLU A 377 0.10 13.78 -4.02
CA GLU A 377 0.40 12.79 -5.04
C GLU A 377 1.52 13.33 -5.93
N VAL A 378 2.41 12.43 -6.34
CA VAL A 378 3.45 12.73 -7.34
C VAL A 378 3.30 11.75 -8.48
N PHE A 379 3.15 12.26 -9.70
CA PHE A 379 3.03 11.46 -10.92
C PHE A 379 4.25 11.66 -11.79
N ARG A 380 4.79 10.56 -12.32
CA ARG A 380 5.69 10.59 -13.47
C ARG A 380 4.87 10.88 -14.73
N ILE A 381 5.38 11.76 -15.59
CA ILE A 381 4.74 12.12 -16.85
C ILE A 381 5.54 11.56 -18.02
N ILE A 382 4.87 10.80 -18.88
CA ILE A 382 5.43 10.24 -20.11
C ILE A 382 4.59 10.71 -21.29
N LYS A 383 5.21 11.24 -22.34
CA LYS A 383 4.49 11.63 -23.56
C LYS A 383 4.12 10.37 -24.33
N LYS A 384 2.85 10.22 -24.72
CA LYS A 384 2.43 9.12 -25.59
C LYS A 384 3.07 9.30 -26.96
N ILE A 385 3.66 8.24 -27.48
CA ILE A 385 4.18 8.21 -28.85
C ILE A 385 2.97 7.92 -29.75
N PRO A 386 2.72 8.75 -30.80
CA PRO A 386 1.60 8.56 -31.71
C PRO A 386 1.70 7.26 -32.53
#